data_AF-A0A964E9F2-F1
#
_entry.id   AF-A0A964E9F2-F1
#
_cell.length_a   1.000
_cell.length_b   1.000
_cell.length_c   1.000
_cell.angle_alpha   90.00
_cell.angle_beta   90.00
_cell.angle_gamma   90.00
#
_symmetry.space_group_name_H-M   'P 1'
#
loop_
_entity.id
_entity.type
_entity.pdbx_description
1 polymer ?
#
loop_
_entity_poly.entity_id
_entity_poly.type
_entity_poly.pdbx_seq_one_letter_code
_entity_poly.pdbx_strand_id
1 'polypeptide(L)'
;MNKIKSLKEQMLEARKKSMSLFADIAHRLETVAEINGVEWINDSKATDLDSTYYSLELMDKPVIWIAASSETELPYSMLEKLVKYKVKQIICFGAYETNLKYSFANMVDGYAHKSTLDEAVATAAQWAEKDDVVLFSPGTSSFSLYENYRERGEHYRALVNDLNK
;
A
#
# COMPACT_ATOMS: atom_id res chain seq x y z
N MET A 1 -39.21 -27.89 12.91
CA MET A 1 -39.42 -26.89 13.97
C MET A 1 -38.27 -25.90 13.89
N ASN A 2 -38.47 -24.74 13.24
CA ASN A 2 -37.41 -23.72 13.10
C ASN A 2 -37.12 -23.11 14.47
N LYS A 3 -35.91 -23.32 14.98
CA LYS A 3 -35.40 -22.55 16.13
C LYS A 3 -35.25 -21.10 15.66
N ILE A 4 -36.15 -20.23 16.10
CA ILE A 4 -35.94 -18.78 15.99
C ILE A 4 -34.73 -18.46 16.87
N LYS A 5 -33.59 -18.12 16.26
CA LYS A 5 -32.40 -17.63 16.98
C LYS A 5 -32.82 -16.43 17.83
N SER A 6 -32.33 -16.36 19.07
CA SER A 6 -32.66 -15.21 19.92
C SER A 6 -32.10 -13.92 19.31
N LEU A 7 -32.74 -12.79 19.59
CA LEU A 7 -32.30 -11.48 19.10
C LEU A 7 -30.83 -11.21 19.44
N LYS A 8 -30.37 -11.66 20.61
CA LYS A 8 -28.98 -11.52 21.06
C LYS A 8 -28.00 -12.33 20.20
N GLU A 9 -28.36 -13.54 19.79
CA GLU A 9 -27.54 -14.37 18.90
C GLU A 9 -27.47 -13.78 17.49
N GLN A 10 -28.60 -13.28 16.98
CA GLN A 10 -28.65 -12.61 15.67
C GLN A 10 -27.78 -11.34 15.65
N MET A 11 -27.82 -10.53 16.71
CA MET A 11 -26.97 -9.34 16.84
C MET A 11 -25.47 -9.68 16.95
N LEU A 12 -25.12 -10.75 17.68
CA LEU A 12 -23.73 -11.19 17.80
C LEU A 12 -23.19 -11.70 16.45
N GLU A 13 -23.99 -12.46 15.72
CA GLU A 13 -23.64 -12.95 14.38
C GLU A 13 -23.45 -11.79 13.39
N ALA A 14 -24.35 -10.80 13.41
CA ALA A 14 -24.26 -9.61 12.59
C ALA A 14 -22.98 -8.80 12.89
N ARG A 15 -22.63 -8.64 14.17
CA ARG A 15 -21.36 -7.99 14.58
C ARG A 15 -20.15 -8.75 14.07
N LYS A 16 -20.08 -10.07 14.26
CA LYS A 16 -18.98 -10.90 13.75
C LYS A 16 -18.84 -10.81 12.23
N LYS A 17 -19.97 -10.87 11.52
CA LYS A 17 -20.01 -10.75 10.06
C LYS A 17 -19.52 -9.36 9.62
N SER A 18 -20.00 -8.29 10.25
CA SER A 18 -19.55 -6.93 9.97
C SER A 18 -18.04 -6.77 10.22
N MET A 19 -17.52 -7.26 11.36
CA MET A 19 -16.08 -7.23 11.65
C MET A 19 -15.26 -8.01 10.62
N SER A 20 -15.76 -9.14 10.13
CA SER A 20 -15.14 -9.91 9.04
C SER A 20 -15.10 -9.12 7.73
N LEU A 21 -16.21 -8.47 7.35
CA LEU A 21 -16.27 -7.62 6.16
C LEU A 21 -15.30 -6.43 6.25
N PHE A 22 -15.17 -5.79 7.41
CA PHE A 22 -14.17 -4.74 7.63
C PHE A 22 -12.74 -5.29 7.55
N ALA A 23 -12.48 -6.49 8.09
CA ALA A 23 -11.17 -7.15 7.96
C ALA A 23 -10.81 -7.56 6.52
N ASP A 24 -11.83 -7.74 5.66
CA ASP A 24 -11.66 -8.02 4.23
C ASP A 24 -11.36 -6.74 3.42
N ILE A 25 -11.85 -5.57 3.86
CA ILE A 25 -11.56 -4.26 3.25
C ILE A 25 -10.21 -3.71 3.72
N ALA A 26 -9.84 -3.89 4.99
CA ALA A 26 -8.57 -3.41 5.52
C ALA A 26 -7.39 -3.85 4.64
N HIS A 27 -6.46 -2.91 4.41
CA HIS A 27 -5.26 -3.08 3.60
C HIS A 27 -5.49 -3.40 2.12
N ARG A 28 -6.70 -3.19 1.59
CA ARG A 28 -7.02 -3.27 0.16
C ARG A 28 -7.52 -1.90 -0.28
N LEU A 29 -6.65 -1.11 -0.90
CA LEU A 29 -6.93 0.28 -1.30
C LEU A 29 -7.64 1.08 -0.19
N GLU A 30 -7.20 0.89 1.05
CA GLU A 30 -7.77 1.54 2.22
C GLU A 30 -7.20 2.96 2.34
N THR A 31 -8.02 3.99 2.15
CA THR A 31 -7.62 5.36 2.48
C THR A 31 -7.43 5.48 3.99
N VAL A 32 -6.19 5.66 4.43
CA VAL A 32 -5.80 5.76 5.86
C VAL A 32 -6.05 7.17 6.38
N ALA A 33 -5.59 8.17 5.64
CA ALA A 33 -5.68 9.58 6.03
C ALA A 33 -5.59 10.49 4.79
N GLU A 34 -6.08 11.72 4.96
CA GLU A 34 -5.77 12.83 4.07
C GLU A 34 -4.99 13.88 4.89
N ILE A 35 -3.75 14.17 4.49
CA ILE A 35 -2.83 15.02 5.24
C ILE A 35 -2.31 16.11 4.32
N ASN A 36 -2.57 17.38 4.63
CA ASN A 36 -2.18 18.52 3.79
C ASN A 36 -2.66 18.43 2.32
N GLY A 37 -3.80 17.76 2.08
CA GLY A 37 -4.34 17.51 0.75
C GLY A 37 -3.67 16.34 0.00
N VAL A 38 -2.86 15.53 0.69
CA VAL A 38 -2.26 14.29 0.18
C VAL A 38 -3.09 13.12 0.69
N GLU A 39 -3.50 12.23 -0.20
CA GLU A 39 -4.22 11.02 0.16
C GLU A 39 -3.25 9.85 0.42
N TRP A 40 -3.37 9.20 1.57
CA TRP A 40 -2.51 8.08 1.96
C TRP A 40 -3.27 6.77 1.90
N ILE A 41 -2.91 5.90 0.96
CA ILE A 41 -3.63 4.66 0.67
C ILE A 41 -2.80 3.45 1.09
N ASN A 42 -3.42 2.56 1.85
CA ASN A 42 -2.88 1.28 2.29
C ASN A 42 -3.42 0.13 1.43
N ASP A 43 -2.54 -0.44 0.62
CA ASP A 43 -2.82 -1.60 -0.20
C ASP A 43 -1.79 -2.71 0.07
N SER A 44 -1.45 -2.92 1.35
CA SER A 44 -0.51 -3.97 1.76
C SER A 44 -0.89 -5.37 1.27
N LYS A 45 -2.18 -5.63 0.94
CA LYS A 45 -2.63 -6.89 0.33
C LYS A 45 -2.10 -7.11 -1.09
N ALA A 46 -1.58 -6.10 -1.79
CA ALA A 46 -0.91 -6.29 -3.06
C ALA A 46 0.46 -6.94 -2.88
N THR A 47 0.44 -8.27 -2.85
CA THR A 47 1.62 -9.12 -2.67
C THR A 47 2.22 -9.61 -3.98
N ASP A 48 1.74 -9.12 -5.12
CA ASP A 48 2.19 -9.43 -6.47
C ASP A 48 2.02 -8.21 -7.39
N LEU A 49 2.68 -8.23 -8.55
CA LEU A 49 2.66 -7.13 -9.50
C LEU A 49 1.29 -6.93 -10.18
N ASP A 50 0.48 -7.98 -10.34
CA ASP A 50 -0.87 -7.86 -10.89
C ASP A 50 -1.75 -7.03 -9.96
N SER A 51 -1.70 -7.29 -8.66
CA SER A 51 -2.42 -6.51 -7.65
C SER A 51 -1.96 -5.05 -7.65
N THR A 52 -0.66 -4.81 -7.72
CA THR A 52 -0.12 -3.44 -7.82
C THR A 52 -0.48 -2.75 -9.13
N TYR A 53 -0.56 -3.47 -10.25
CA TYR A 53 -1.07 -2.94 -11.51
C TYR A 53 -2.47 -2.38 -11.33
N TYR A 54 -3.39 -3.16 -10.76
CA TYR A 54 -4.77 -2.72 -10.53
C TYR A 54 -4.83 -1.50 -9.61
N SER A 55 -4.01 -1.49 -8.55
CA SER A 55 -3.97 -0.38 -7.62
C SER A 55 -3.47 0.90 -8.29
N LEU A 56 -2.40 0.84 -9.09
CA LEU A 56 -1.91 1.98 -9.87
C LEU A 56 -2.90 2.42 -10.94
N GLU A 57 -3.59 1.49 -11.61
CA GLU A 57 -4.57 1.79 -12.64
C GLU A 57 -5.75 2.61 -12.09
N LEU A 58 -6.20 2.32 -10.86
CA LEU A 58 -7.30 3.00 -10.21
C LEU A 58 -6.98 4.42 -9.73
N MET A 59 -5.71 4.81 -9.64
CA MET A 59 -5.34 6.15 -9.20
C MET A 59 -5.65 7.20 -10.26
N ASP A 60 -6.34 8.27 -9.86
CA ASP A 60 -6.71 9.41 -10.70
C ASP A 60 -5.82 10.65 -10.47
N LYS A 61 -4.98 10.60 -9.43
CA LYS A 61 -4.01 11.63 -9.04
C LYS A 61 -2.56 11.16 -9.29
N PRO A 62 -1.56 12.07 -9.33
CA PRO A 62 -0.15 11.69 -9.37
C PRO A 62 0.24 10.85 -8.15
N VAL A 63 0.99 9.78 -8.39
CA VAL A 63 1.28 8.75 -7.37
C VAL A 63 2.72 8.83 -6.90
N ILE A 64 2.91 8.84 -5.59
CA ILE A 64 4.15 8.45 -4.93
C ILE A 64 3.98 6.99 -4.51
N TRP A 65 4.65 6.10 -5.23
CA TRP A 65 4.48 4.67 -5.05
C TRP A 65 5.52 4.10 -4.09
N ILE A 66 5.05 3.51 -2.99
CA ILE A 66 5.90 2.77 -2.04
C ILE A 66 5.84 1.27 -2.38
N ALA A 67 6.95 0.75 -2.89
CA ALA A 67 7.15 -0.65 -3.29
C ALA A 67 8.08 -1.38 -2.31
N ALA A 68 7.95 -2.70 -2.18
CA ALA A 68 8.87 -3.49 -1.35
C ALA A 68 10.00 -4.13 -2.19
N SER A 69 11.16 -4.35 -1.59
CA SER A 69 12.26 -5.12 -2.18
C SER A 69 11.84 -6.58 -2.42
N SER A 70 12.46 -7.28 -3.38
CA SER A 70 12.16 -8.67 -3.75
C SER A 70 13.44 -9.47 -3.97
N GLU A 71 13.57 -10.67 -3.37
CA GLU A 71 14.80 -11.53 -3.45
C GLU A 71 15.13 -11.97 -4.86
N THR A 72 14.12 -11.97 -5.71
CA THR A 72 14.25 -12.24 -7.13
C THR A 72 13.91 -11.00 -7.92
N GLU A 73 14.48 -10.89 -9.11
CA GLU A 73 14.05 -9.91 -10.10
C GLU A 73 12.57 -10.12 -10.44
N LEU A 74 11.85 -9.01 -10.64
CA LEU A 74 10.44 -9.03 -11.03
C LEU A 74 10.25 -8.49 -12.46
N PRO A 75 9.26 -8.99 -13.21
CA PRO A 75 8.99 -8.59 -14.60
C PRO A 75 8.19 -7.28 -14.67
N TYR A 76 8.82 -6.16 -14.31
CA TYR A 76 8.16 -4.86 -14.19
C TYR A 76 7.62 -4.27 -15.51
N SER A 77 7.93 -4.83 -16.68
CA SER A 77 7.50 -4.30 -17.98
C SER A 77 5.97 -4.08 -18.08
N MET A 78 5.18 -4.89 -17.39
CA MET A 78 3.71 -4.74 -17.34
C MET A 78 3.26 -3.41 -16.69
N LEU A 79 4.06 -2.82 -15.80
CA LEU A 79 3.75 -1.58 -15.12
C LEU A 79 4.26 -0.34 -15.88
N GLU A 80 5.08 -0.50 -16.93
CA GLU A 80 5.81 0.61 -17.57
C GLU A 80 4.90 1.77 -17.99
N LYS A 81 3.76 1.45 -18.62
CA LYS A 81 2.78 2.47 -19.02
C LYS A 81 2.18 3.19 -17.81
N LEU A 82 1.79 2.46 -16.77
CA LEU A 82 1.21 3.07 -15.58
C LEU A 82 2.23 3.95 -14.84
N VAL A 83 3.46 3.47 -14.70
CA VAL A 83 4.55 4.23 -14.09
C VAL A 83 4.78 5.53 -14.84
N LYS A 84 4.96 5.46 -16.17
CA LYS A 84 5.24 6.63 -17.00
C LYS A 84 4.16 7.72 -16.94
N TYR A 85 2.89 7.36 -16.77
CA TYR A 85 1.78 8.32 -16.87
C TYR A 85 1.13 8.67 -15.53
N LYS A 86 1.31 7.86 -14.49
CA LYS A 86 0.64 8.06 -13.19
C LYS A 86 1.61 8.22 -12.04
N VAL A 87 2.80 7.63 -12.11
CA VAL A 87 3.75 7.63 -10.99
C VAL A 87 4.68 8.81 -11.12
N LYS A 88 4.58 9.73 -10.16
CA LYS A 88 5.47 10.87 -10.00
C LYS A 88 6.82 10.42 -9.43
N GLN A 89 6.80 9.58 -8.41
CA GLN A 89 7.98 9.13 -7.67
C GLN A 89 7.83 7.69 -7.16
N ILE A 90 8.97 7.03 -6.95
CA ILE A 90 9.02 5.66 -6.42
C ILE A 90 9.93 5.61 -5.20
N ILE A 91 9.46 4.95 -4.15
CA ILE A 91 10.24 4.64 -2.95
C ILE A 91 10.22 3.13 -2.78
N CYS A 92 11.36 2.49 -2.99
CA CYS A 92 11.55 1.07 -2.70
C CYS A 92 12.05 0.93 -1.26
N PHE A 93 11.39 0.10 -0.46
CA PHE A 93 11.85 -0.20 0.91
C PHE A 93 12.22 -1.67 1.09
N GLY A 94 13.26 -1.93 1.89
CA GLY A 94 13.65 -3.26 2.32
C GLY A 94 15.16 -3.46 2.29
N ALA A 95 15.59 -4.72 2.36
CA ALA A 95 16.98 -5.06 2.66
C ALA A 95 17.97 -4.68 1.54
N TYR A 96 17.50 -4.56 0.30
CA TYR A 96 18.36 -4.27 -0.85
C TYR A 96 17.57 -3.66 -2.00
N GLU A 97 18.32 -2.92 -2.82
CA GLU A 97 17.81 -2.31 -4.04
C GLU A 97 17.49 -3.39 -5.08
N THR A 98 16.42 -3.20 -5.86
CA THR A 98 15.93 -4.20 -6.82
C THR A 98 16.05 -3.73 -8.26
N ASN A 99 15.76 -4.64 -9.21
CA ASN A 99 15.68 -4.29 -10.62
C ASN A 99 14.59 -3.24 -10.94
N LEU A 100 13.72 -2.89 -9.98
CA LEU A 100 12.78 -1.77 -10.06
C LEU A 100 13.47 -0.45 -10.42
N LYS A 101 14.66 -0.20 -9.85
CA LYS A 101 15.44 1.00 -10.15
C LYS A 101 15.80 1.08 -11.62
N TYR A 102 16.37 0.01 -12.17
CA TYR A 102 16.77 -0.04 -13.57
C TYR A 102 15.57 0.04 -14.51
N SER A 103 14.42 -0.49 -14.09
CA SER A 103 13.17 -0.39 -14.85
C SER A 103 12.62 1.04 -14.89
N PHE A 104 12.64 1.79 -13.78
CA PHE A 104 11.81 2.99 -13.66
C PHE A 104 12.48 4.27 -13.17
N ALA A 105 13.70 4.24 -12.62
CA ALA A 105 14.30 5.45 -12.04
C ALA A 105 14.47 6.60 -13.05
N ASN A 106 14.62 6.29 -14.34
CA ASN A 106 14.69 7.29 -15.42
C ASN A 106 13.32 7.70 -15.99
N MET A 107 12.22 7.15 -15.46
CA MET A 107 10.85 7.41 -15.91
C MET A 107 10.04 8.26 -14.93
N VAL A 108 10.58 8.52 -13.74
CA VAL A 108 9.91 9.22 -12.63
C VAL A 108 10.77 10.38 -12.14
N ASP A 109 10.15 11.36 -11.49
CA ASP A 109 10.84 12.57 -11.01
C ASP A 109 11.79 12.28 -9.84
N GLY A 110 11.58 11.16 -9.14
CA GLY A 110 12.42 10.74 -8.03
C GLY A 110 12.32 9.25 -7.73
N TYR A 111 13.47 8.66 -7.43
CA TYR A 111 13.60 7.29 -6.95
C TYR A 111 14.43 7.27 -5.67
N ALA A 112 13.96 6.57 -4.64
CA ALA A 112 14.75 6.29 -3.44
C ALA A 112 14.67 4.81 -3.06
N HIS A 113 15.77 4.32 -2.50
CA HIS A 113 15.80 3.07 -1.75
C HIS A 113 15.96 3.37 -0.26
N LYS A 114 15.17 2.71 0.59
CA LYS A 114 15.17 2.84 2.05
C LYS A 114 15.21 1.48 2.73
N SER A 115 15.80 1.40 3.91
CA SER A 115 15.96 0.10 4.57
C SER A 115 14.69 -0.34 5.28
N THR A 116 13.87 0.63 5.72
CA THR A 116 12.65 0.37 6.50
C THR A 116 11.42 1.07 5.91
N LEU A 117 10.24 0.61 6.33
CA LEU A 117 8.98 1.24 5.94
C LEU A 117 8.82 2.63 6.55
N ASP A 118 9.32 2.84 7.77
CA ASP A 118 9.34 4.13 8.48
C ASP A 118 10.08 5.19 7.65
N GLU A 119 11.28 4.84 7.17
CA GLU A 119 12.10 5.71 6.32
C GLU A 119 11.39 6.00 4.99
N ALA A 120 10.68 5.02 4.44
CA ALA A 120 9.92 5.19 3.21
C ALA A 120 8.71 6.12 3.38
N VAL A 121 7.93 5.95 4.45
CA VAL A 121 6.80 6.83 4.79
C VAL A 121 7.29 8.25 5.07
N ALA A 122 8.38 8.41 5.82
CA ALA A 122 8.98 9.72 6.07
C ALA A 122 9.48 10.39 4.77
N THR A 123 10.07 9.62 3.86
CA THR A 123 10.50 10.13 2.54
C THR A 123 9.30 10.55 1.69
N ALA A 124 8.23 9.74 1.67
CA ALA A 124 7.00 10.07 0.96
C ALA A 124 6.38 11.37 1.50
N ALA A 125 6.37 11.55 2.83
CA ALA A 125 5.85 12.77 3.47
C ALA A 125 6.67 14.02 3.10
N GLN A 126 7.98 13.87 2.89
CA GLN A 126 8.85 14.97 2.44
C GLN A 126 8.63 15.33 0.97
N TRP A 127 8.28 14.36 0.13
CA TRP A 127 8.14 14.58 -1.30
C TRP A 127 6.72 14.90 -1.75
N ALA A 128 5.71 14.51 -0.97
CA ALA A 128 4.31 14.67 -1.32
C ALA A 128 3.89 16.14 -1.35
N GLU A 129 3.16 16.50 -2.39
CA GLU A 129 2.57 17.81 -2.59
C GLU A 129 1.04 17.69 -2.58
N LYS A 130 0.34 18.81 -2.35
CA LYS A 130 -1.12 18.85 -2.39
C LYS A 130 -1.64 18.20 -3.69
N ASP A 131 -2.69 17.39 -3.55
CA ASP A 131 -3.36 16.64 -4.61
C ASP A 131 -2.59 15.40 -5.13
N ASP A 132 -1.45 15.04 -4.52
CA ASP A 132 -0.79 13.74 -4.72
C ASP A 132 -1.50 12.59 -3.95
N VAL A 133 -1.23 11.35 -4.35
CA VAL A 133 -1.54 10.13 -3.60
C VAL A 133 -0.24 9.44 -3.20
N VAL A 134 -0.09 9.09 -1.92
CA VAL A 134 0.91 8.12 -1.47
C VAL A 134 0.27 6.74 -1.44
N LEU A 135 0.64 5.90 -2.41
CA LEU A 135 0.13 4.54 -2.57
C LEU A 135 1.12 3.52 -2.00
N PHE A 136 0.75 2.87 -0.91
CA PHE A 136 1.47 1.71 -0.40
C PHE A 136 0.93 0.42 -1.02
N SER A 137 1.51 0.04 -2.17
CA SER A 137 1.18 -1.20 -2.89
C SER A 137 2.48 -1.98 -3.14
N PRO A 138 2.87 -2.89 -2.23
CA PRO A 138 4.25 -3.41 -2.17
C PRO A 138 4.70 -4.23 -3.39
N GLY A 139 3.79 -4.86 -4.12
CA GLY A 139 4.06 -5.65 -5.33
C GLY A 139 4.79 -6.98 -5.10
N THR A 140 5.05 -7.32 -3.83
CA THR A 140 5.71 -8.55 -3.42
C THR A 140 5.22 -9.01 -2.04
N SER A 141 5.32 -10.32 -1.81
CA SER A 141 4.96 -10.95 -0.54
C SER A 141 5.68 -10.28 0.64
N SER A 142 5.07 -10.32 1.82
CA SER A 142 5.67 -9.81 3.05
C SER A 142 6.98 -10.52 3.33
N PHE A 143 8.05 -9.78 3.04
CA PHE A 143 9.44 -10.05 3.33
C PHE A 143 9.69 -10.44 4.80
N SER A 144 10.90 -10.92 5.11
CA SER A 144 11.40 -11.27 6.46
C SER A 144 11.16 -10.26 7.59
N LEU A 145 10.77 -9.02 7.26
CA LEU A 145 10.43 -7.96 8.20
C LEU A 145 9.03 -8.10 8.82
N TYR A 146 8.12 -8.85 8.21
CA TYR A 146 6.74 -9.00 8.68
C TYR A 146 6.24 -10.43 8.50
N GLU A 147 5.46 -10.92 9.45
CA GLU A 147 4.84 -12.25 9.40
C GLU A 147 3.80 -12.36 8.27
N ASN A 148 3.11 -11.27 7.97
CA ASN A 148 2.06 -11.23 6.95
C ASN A 148 1.73 -9.80 6.49
N TYR A 149 0.91 -9.69 5.44
CA TYR A 149 0.48 -8.41 4.91
C TYR A 149 -0.33 -7.56 5.90
N ARG A 150 -1.03 -8.17 6.88
CA ARG A 150 -1.86 -7.43 7.86
C ARG A 150 -0.94 -6.68 8.79
N GLU A 151 0.04 -7.36 9.39
CA GLU A 151 1.04 -6.73 10.25
C GLU A 151 1.74 -5.57 9.54
N ARG A 152 2.22 -5.80 8.32
CA ARG A 152 2.83 -4.76 7.49
C ARG A 152 1.88 -3.58 7.21
N GLY A 153 0.61 -3.87 6.92
CA GLY A 153 -0.41 -2.86 6.66
C GLY A 153 -0.80 -2.08 7.90
N GLU A 154 -0.86 -2.71 9.06
CA GLU A 154 -1.04 -2.05 10.37
C GLU A 154 0.14 -1.13 10.67
N HIS A 155 1.37 -1.57 10.39
CA HIS A 155 2.56 -0.74 10.57
C HIS A 155 2.52 0.51 9.68
N TYR A 156 2.21 0.36 8.38
CA TYR A 156 2.00 1.51 7.50
C TYR A 156 0.94 2.46 8.05
N ARG A 157 -0.21 1.93 8.49
CA ARG A 157 -1.30 2.74 9.04
C ARG A 157 -0.84 3.54 10.27
N ALA A 158 -0.10 2.91 11.17
CA ALA A 158 0.44 3.55 12.37
C ALA A 158 1.37 4.71 12.00
N LEU A 159 2.32 4.47 11.08
CA LEU A 159 3.26 5.49 10.61
C LEU A 159 2.55 6.69 9.98
N VAL A 160 1.54 6.45 9.12
CA VAL A 160 0.75 7.52 8.51
C VAL A 160 -0.04 8.31 9.55
N ASN A 161 -0.64 7.64 10.53
CA ASN A 161 -1.38 8.31 11.60
C ASN A 161 -0.47 9.19 12.48
N ASP A 162 0.81 8.82 12.62
CA ASP A 162 1.79 9.60 13.38
C ASP A 162 2.25 10.88 12.66
N LEU A 163 2.03 11.00 11.34
CA LEU A 163 2.29 12.24 10.59
C LEU A 163 1.32 13.39 10.95
N ASN A 164 0.19 13.07 11.58
CA ASN A 164 -0.83 14.05 11.99
C ASN A 164 -0.66 14.60 13.42
N LYS A 165 0.38 14.17 14.14
CA LYS A 165 0.65 14.58 15.52
C LYS A 165 1.63 15.75 15.56
#